data_AF-A0A3A0FZX3-F1
#
_entry.id   AF-A0A3A0FZX3-F1
#
_cell.length_a   1.000
_cell.length_b   1.000
_cell.length_c   1.000
_cell.angle_alpha   90.00
_cell.angle_beta   90.00
_cell.angle_gamma   90.00
#
_symmetry.space_group_name_H-M   'P 1'
#
loop_
_entity.id
_entity.type
_entity.pdbx_description
1 polymer ?
#
loop_
_entity_poly.entity_id
_entity_poly.type
_entity_poly.pdbx_seq_one_letter_code
_entity_poly.pdbx_strand_id
1 'polypeptide(L)'
;MRSGIVFASIALSALLSACGGEPPSNRETGALTGAAVGAGVGAVVGNQVGSTGGGAAIGAASGALAGGLIGDSVDEGNQKLEQQDEIMRRQEQEMQRQSREIDELKRQQYYNESLRRFERPSGE
;
A
#
# COMPACT_ATOMS: atom_id res chain seq x y z
N MET A 1 22.89 25.79 -19.39
CA MET A 1 23.31 24.53 -20.05
C MET A 1 24.45 23.83 -19.30
N ARG A 2 25.58 24.49 -19.01
CA ARG A 2 26.69 23.90 -18.24
C ARG A 2 26.31 23.39 -16.84
N SER A 3 25.52 24.14 -16.06
CA SER A 3 25.07 23.70 -14.72
C SER A 3 24.09 22.52 -14.73
N GLY A 4 23.30 22.35 -15.79
CA GLY A 4 22.35 21.24 -15.89
C GLY A 4 23.04 19.90 -16.08
N ILE A 5 24.15 19.89 -16.84
CA ILE A 5 24.97 18.69 -17.05
C ILE A 5 25.66 18.27 -15.74
N VAL A 6 26.14 19.24 -14.94
CA VAL A 6 26.78 18.97 -13.63
C VAL A 6 25.77 18.41 -12.62
N PHE A 7 24.55 18.97 -12.56
CA PHE A 7 23.48 18.43 -11.71
C PHE A 7 23.04 17.03 -12.15
N ALA A 8 22.92 16.79 -13.46
CA ALA A 8 22.58 15.48 -14.00
C ALA A 8 23.66 14.42 -13.70
N SER A 9 24.94 14.78 -13.79
CA SER A 9 26.04 13.88 -13.45
C SER A 9 26.10 13.57 -11.95
N ILE A 10 25.86 14.55 -11.07
CA ILE A 10 25.82 14.33 -9.62
C ILE A 10 24.64 13.43 -9.22
N ALA A 11 23.45 13.68 -9.80
CA ALA A 11 22.28 12.83 -9.59
C ALA A 11 22.56 11.40 -10.06
N LEU A 12 23.16 11.23 -11.24
CA LEU A 12 23.51 9.92 -11.78
C LEU A 12 24.50 9.17 -10.86
N SER A 13 25.54 9.83 -10.35
CA SER A 13 26.48 9.23 -9.40
C SER A 13 25.83 8.81 -8.08
N ALA A 14 24.87 9.58 -7.58
CA ALA A 14 24.12 9.23 -6.37
C ALA A 14 23.25 7.98 -6.57
N LEU A 15 22.63 7.83 -7.75
CA LEU A 15 21.87 6.61 -8.09
C LEU A 15 22.77 5.37 -8.16
N LEU A 16 24.00 5.49 -8.67
CA LEU A 16 24.93 4.35 -8.75
C LEU A 16 25.36 3.86 -7.34
N SER A 17 25.40 4.73 -6.34
CA SER A 17 25.78 4.36 -4.97
C SER A 17 24.64 3.73 -4.16
N ALA A 18 23.40 3.81 -4.66
CA ALA A 18 22.23 3.22 -4.00
C ALA A 18 22.06 1.72 -4.29
N CYS A 19 22.87 1.13 -5.18
CA CYS A 19 22.65 -0.21 -5.71
C CYS A 19 23.27 -1.35 -4.85
N GLY A 20 23.69 -1.07 -3.61
CA GLY A 20 24.45 -2.03 -2.78
C GLY A 20 24.12 -2.06 -1.28
N GLY A 21 22.99 -1.49 -0.85
CA GLY A 21 22.58 -1.46 0.56
C GLY A 21 21.55 -2.53 0.94
N GLU A 22 21.47 -2.84 2.23
CA GLU A 22 20.35 -3.57 2.85
C GLU A 22 18.98 -2.98 2.44
N PRO A 23 17.89 -3.77 2.51
CA PRO A 23 16.56 -3.24 2.25
C PRO A 23 16.29 -2.06 3.20
N PRO A 24 16.02 -0.86 2.66
CA PRO A 24 15.81 0.32 3.49
C PRO A 24 14.57 0.15 4.36
N SER A 25 14.60 0.71 5.57
CA SER A 25 13.42 0.79 6.42
C SER A 25 12.28 1.58 5.73
N ASN A 26 11.03 1.42 6.16
CA ASN A 26 9.91 2.20 5.60
C ASN A 26 10.10 3.71 5.82
N ARG A 27 10.72 4.08 6.95
CA ARG A 27 11.18 5.45 7.22
C ARG A 27 12.19 5.94 6.19
N GLU A 28 13.24 5.18 5.90
CA GLU A 28 14.24 5.56 4.89
C GLU A 28 13.64 5.59 3.48
N THR A 29 12.79 4.63 3.16
CA THR A 29 12.08 4.58 1.88
C THR A 29 11.18 5.80 1.71
N GLY A 30 10.41 6.14 2.75
CA GLY A 30 9.57 7.33 2.78
C GLY A 30 10.38 8.60 2.69
N ALA A 31 11.48 8.73 3.44
CA ALA A 31 12.36 9.88 3.40
C ALA A 31 13.03 10.04 2.04
N LEU A 32 13.55 8.97 1.44
CA LEU A 32 14.21 9.01 0.15
C LEU A 32 13.22 9.37 -0.97
N THR A 33 12.05 8.73 -0.98
CA THR A 33 11.00 8.99 -1.96
C THR A 33 10.48 10.42 -1.82
N GLY A 34 10.20 10.86 -0.59
CA GLY A 34 9.77 12.21 -0.29
C GLY A 34 10.83 13.25 -0.67
N ALA A 35 12.10 12.98 -0.41
CA ALA A 35 13.22 13.83 -0.81
C ALA A 35 13.32 13.94 -2.33
N ALA A 36 13.23 12.81 -3.05
CA ALA A 36 13.33 12.81 -4.51
C ALA A 36 12.17 13.58 -5.16
N VAL A 37 10.94 13.34 -4.71
CA VAL A 37 9.75 14.05 -5.19
C VAL A 37 9.84 15.54 -4.83
N GLY A 38 10.17 15.85 -3.58
CA GLY A 38 10.32 17.23 -3.11
C GLY A 38 11.43 17.98 -3.83
N ALA A 39 12.57 17.34 -4.09
CA ALA A 39 13.68 17.92 -4.86
C ALA A 39 13.25 18.19 -6.31
N GLY A 40 12.53 17.26 -6.94
CA GLY A 40 12.02 17.44 -8.30
C GLY A 40 11.07 18.63 -8.41
N VAL A 41 10.05 18.69 -7.54
CA VAL A 41 9.09 19.79 -7.49
C VAL A 41 9.79 21.11 -7.14
N GLY A 42 10.65 21.09 -6.12
CA GLY A 42 11.42 22.25 -5.67
C GLY A 42 12.38 22.77 -6.74
N ALA A 43 12.98 21.90 -7.56
CA ALA A 43 13.81 22.30 -8.69
C ALA A 43 13.00 23.01 -9.77
N VAL A 44 11.80 22.51 -10.11
CA VAL A 44 10.93 23.16 -11.11
C VAL A 44 10.48 24.54 -10.65
N VAL A 45 10.02 24.66 -9.41
CA VAL A 45 9.59 25.95 -8.85
C VAL A 45 10.79 26.89 -8.68
N GLY A 46 11.90 26.39 -8.13
CA GLY A 46 13.14 27.13 -7.96
C GLY A 46 13.69 27.65 -9.29
N ASN A 47 13.57 26.89 -10.37
CA ASN A 47 13.99 27.33 -11.70
C ASN A 47 13.21 28.54 -12.21
N GLN A 48 11.93 28.70 -11.82
CA GLN A 48 11.12 29.86 -12.21
C GLN A 48 11.54 31.15 -11.49
N VAL A 49 12.06 31.04 -10.26
CA VAL A 49 12.52 32.17 -9.45
C VAL A 49 14.05 32.36 -9.48
N GLY A 50 14.75 31.65 -10.38
CA GLY A 50 16.19 31.78 -10.60
C GLY A 50 17.09 31.02 -9.61
N SER A 51 16.53 30.13 -8.80
CA SER A 51 17.26 29.30 -7.82
C SER A 51 16.83 27.83 -7.87
N THR A 52 17.18 27.14 -8.95
CA THR A 52 16.91 25.70 -9.12
C THR A 52 17.52 24.86 -8.00
N GLY A 53 18.77 25.16 -7.61
CA GLY A 53 19.47 24.43 -6.55
C GLY A 53 18.90 24.71 -5.15
N GLY A 54 18.54 25.96 -4.87
CA GLY A 54 17.91 26.33 -3.59
C GLY A 54 16.53 25.71 -3.44
N GLY A 55 15.71 25.77 -4.49
CA GLY A 55 14.40 25.13 -4.51
C GLY A 55 14.49 23.61 -4.39
N ALA A 56 15.42 22.97 -5.09
CA ALA A 56 15.66 21.53 -4.99
C ALA A 56 16.11 21.13 -3.58
N ALA A 57 17.03 21.86 -2.96
CA ALA A 57 17.53 21.54 -1.63
C ALA A 57 16.45 21.69 -0.54
N ILE A 58 15.67 22.77 -0.60
CA ILE A 58 14.55 22.99 0.34
C ILE A 58 13.49 21.93 0.14
N GLY A 59 13.10 21.67 -1.11
CA GLY A 59 12.13 20.62 -1.45
C GLY A 59 12.61 19.23 -1.01
N ALA A 60 13.89 18.91 -1.21
CA ALA A 60 14.50 17.66 -0.78
C ALA A 60 14.45 17.51 0.75
N ALA A 61 14.87 18.54 1.49
CA ALA A 61 14.89 18.51 2.96
C ALA A 61 13.47 18.39 3.54
N SER A 62 12.53 19.22 3.08
CA SER A 62 11.15 19.17 3.53
C SER A 62 10.47 17.85 3.15
N GLY A 63 10.71 17.37 1.93
CA GLY A 63 10.19 16.09 1.45
C GLY A 63 10.77 14.89 2.21
N ALA A 64 12.06 14.92 2.54
CA ALA A 64 12.71 13.88 3.35
C ALA A 64 12.13 13.79 4.75
N LEU A 65 11.94 14.94 5.40
CA LEU A 65 11.36 15.01 6.73
C LEU A 65 9.92 14.50 6.73
N ALA A 66 9.08 15.01 5.82
CA ALA A 66 7.69 14.59 5.71
C ALA A 66 7.56 13.11 5.35
N GLY A 67 8.32 12.65 4.34
CA GLY A 67 8.31 11.26 3.90
C GLY A 67 8.85 10.30 4.96
N GLY A 68 9.87 10.70 5.72
CA GLY A 68 10.41 9.89 6.82
C GLY A 68 9.41 9.72 7.96
N LEU A 69 8.71 10.78 8.35
CA LEU A 69 7.66 10.71 9.38
C LEU A 69 6.49 9.83 8.95
N ILE A 70 6.06 9.92 7.70
CA ILE A 70 4.99 9.06 7.17
C ILE A 70 5.46 7.62 7.10
N GLY A 71 6.67 7.36 6.60
CA GLY A 71 7.24 6.03 6.48
C GLY A 71 7.33 5.29 7.82
N ASP A 72 7.65 6.00 8.91
CA ASP A 72 7.69 5.46 10.28
C ASP A 72 6.31 4.91 10.71
N SER A 73 5.22 5.57 10.33
CA SER A 73 3.85 5.14 10.66
C SER A 73 3.30 4.00 9.78
N VAL A 74 3.90 3.77 8.61
CA VAL A 74 3.48 2.70 7.69
C VAL A 74 3.81 1.32 8.25
N ASP A 75 4.85 1.20 9.06
CA ASP A 75 5.24 -0.07 9.72
C ASP A 75 4.11 -0.65 10.57
N GLU A 76 3.42 0.19 11.35
CA GLU A 76 2.27 -0.24 12.18
C GLU A 76 1.05 -0.62 11.33
N GLY A 77 0.87 0.05 10.19
CA GLY A 77 -0.20 -0.26 9.24
C GLY A 77 0.00 -1.62 8.57
N ASN A 78 1.21 -1.90 8.09
CA ASN A 78 1.53 -3.16 7.43
C ASN A 78 1.35 -4.36 8.35
N GLN A 79 1.79 -4.28 9.61
CA GLN A 79 1.60 -5.38 10.57
C GLN A 79 0.11 -5.71 10.79
N LYS A 80 -0.75 -4.69 10.85
CA LYS A 80 -2.20 -4.88 10.99
C LYS A 80 -2.85 -5.46 9.74
N LEU A 81 -2.32 -5.12 8.57
CA LEU A 81 -2.79 -5.68 7.30
C LEU A 81 -2.36 -7.14 7.16
N GLU A 82 -1.12 -7.49 7.50
CA GLU A 82 -0.62 -8.86 7.50
C GLU A 82 -1.41 -9.74 8.50
N GLN A 83 -1.65 -9.23 9.71
CA GLN A 83 -2.50 -9.94 10.69
C GLN A 83 -3.93 -10.13 10.18
N GLN A 84 -4.52 -9.11 9.53
CA GLN A 84 -5.85 -9.25 8.96
C GLN A 84 -5.89 -10.27 7.83
N ASP A 85 -4.89 -10.32 6.95
CA ASP A 85 -4.84 -11.29 5.86
C ASP A 85 -4.72 -12.72 6.41
N GLU A 86 -3.93 -12.93 7.47
CA GLU A 86 -3.88 -14.22 8.16
C GLU A 86 -5.23 -14.60 8.79
N ILE A 87 -5.91 -13.66 9.46
CA ILE A 87 -7.24 -13.91 10.06
C ILE A 87 -8.26 -14.23 8.97
N MET A 88 -8.24 -13.51 7.85
CA MET A 88 -9.15 -13.72 6.73
C MET A 88 -8.91 -15.08 6.07
N ARG A 89 -7.65 -15.46 5.85
CA ARG A 89 -7.29 -16.81 5.37
C ARG A 89 -7.72 -17.92 6.32
N ARG A 90 -7.60 -17.72 7.63
CA ARG A 90 -8.13 -18.68 8.62
C ARG A 90 -9.66 -18.75 8.55
N GLN A 91 -10.33 -17.60 8.44
CA GLN A 91 -11.78 -17.55 8.27
C GLN A 91 -12.23 -18.26 7.00
N GLU A 92 -11.53 -18.14 5.88
CA GLU A 92 -11.88 -18.86 4.65
C GLU A 92 -11.86 -20.38 4.87
N GLN A 93 -10.84 -20.89 5.57
CA GLN A 93 -10.76 -22.32 5.90
C GLN A 93 -11.90 -22.78 6.80
N GLU A 94 -12.31 -21.95 7.76
CA GLU A 94 -13.44 -22.24 8.65
C GLU A 94 -14.79 -22.14 7.92
N MET A 95 -14.96 -21.13 7.07
CA MET A 95 -16.14 -20.97 6.22
C MET A 95 -16.32 -22.16 5.28
N GLN A 96 -15.24 -22.73 4.72
CA GLN A 96 -15.35 -23.95 3.92
C GLN A 96 -15.84 -25.17 4.71
N ARG A 97 -15.57 -25.22 6.02
CA ARG A 97 -16.10 -26.27 6.90
C ARG A 97 -17.57 -26.01 7.20
N GLN A 98 -17.91 -24.80 7.62
CA GLN A 98 -19.30 -24.42 7.92
C GLN A 98 -20.21 -24.48 6.69
N SER A 99 -19.69 -24.16 5.50
CA SER A 99 -20.47 -24.20 4.27
C SER A 99 -20.97 -25.61 3.95
N ARG A 100 -20.20 -26.66 4.28
CA ARG A 100 -20.63 -28.05 4.10
C ARG A 100 -21.79 -28.41 5.02
N GLU A 101 -21.69 -28.04 6.30
CA GLU A 101 -22.78 -28.26 7.26
C GLU A 101 -24.03 -27.45 6.90
N ILE A 102 -23.85 -26.18 6.49
CA ILE A 102 -24.96 -25.32 6.05
C ILE A 102 -25.63 -25.91 4.80
N ASP A 103 -24.86 -26.43 3.84
CA ASP A 103 -25.43 -27.04 2.63
C ASP A 103 -26.20 -28.33 2.93
N GLU A 104 -25.71 -29.15 3.88
CA GLU A 104 -26.43 -30.33 4.36
C GLU A 104 -27.73 -29.95 5.10
N LEU A 105 -27.67 -28.98 6.00
CA LEU A 105 -28.84 -28.45 6.70
C LEU A 105 -29.85 -27.84 5.72
N LYS A 106 -29.38 -27.07 4.73
CA LYS A 106 -30.23 -26.51 3.66
C LYS A 106 -30.86 -27.61 2.82
N ARG A 107 -30.14 -28.69 2.48
CA ARG A 107 -30.73 -29.84 1.77
C ARG A 107 -31.83 -30.50 2.57
N GLN A 108 -31.61 -30.73 3.87
CA GLN A 108 -32.63 -31.29 4.75
C GLN A 108 -33.85 -30.37 4.85
N GLN A 109 -33.62 -29.08 5.09
CA GLN A 109 -34.70 -28.10 5.13
C GLN A 109 -35.46 -28.05 3.82
N TYR A 110 -34.75 -28.04 2.69
CA TYR A 110 -35.37 -28.05 1.37
C TYR A 110 -36.23 -29.30 1.16
N TYR A 111 -35.76 -30.48 1.55
CA TYR A 111 -36.53 -31.72 1.45
C TYR A 111 -37.77 -31.68 2.35
N ASN A 112 -37.62 -31.25 3.61
CA ASN A 112 -38.72 -31.12 4.55
C ASN A 112 -39.76 -30.08 4.09
N GLU A 113 -39.30 -28.94 3.57
CA GLU A 113 -40.15 -27.86 3.09
C GLU A 113 -40.87 -28.24 1.78
N SER A 114 -40.23 -29.05 0.93
CA SER A 114 -40.87 -29.67 -0.23
C SER A 114 -42.03 -30.55 0.19
N LEU A 115 -41.82 -31.45 1.17
CA LEU A 115 -42.86 -32.32 1.71
C LEU A 115 -44.02 -31.52 2.32
N ARG A 116 -43.72 -30.51 3.13
CA ARG A 116 -44.75 -29.61 3.70
C ARG A 116 -45.53 -28.85 2.63
N ARG A 117 -44.95 -28.56 1.46
CA ARG A 117 -45.63 -27.89 0.36
C ARG A 117 -46.61 -28.82 -0.37
N PHE A 118 -46.30 -30.11 -0.47
CA PHE A 118 -47.24 -31.10 -0.99
C PHE A 118 -48.36 -31.43 0.01
N GLU A 119 -48.07 -31.33 1.31
CA GLU A 119 -49.05 -31.63 2.37
C GLU A 119 -49.95 -30.44 2.74
N ARG A 120 -49.64 -29.23 2.27
CA ARG A 120 -50.65 -28.16 2.26
C ARG A 120 -51.66 -28.52 1.17
N PRO A 121 -52.91 -28.87 1.52
CA PRO A 121 -53.92 -29.16 0.52
C PRO A 121 -54.06 -27.92 -0.38
N SER A 122 -53.96 -28.15 -1.68
CA SER A 122 -54.50 -27.27 -2.71
C SER A 122 -56.02 -27.22 -2.52
N GLY A 123 -56.45 -26.49 -1.49
CA GLY A 123 -57.84 -26.27 -1.15
C GLY A 123 -58.31 -24.99 -1.79
N GLU A 124 -58.72 -25.10 -3.06
CA GLU A 124 -59.81 -24.32 -3.67
C GLU A 124 -60.67 -25.27 -4.50
#